data_AF-A0A8I2Z3R4-F1
#
_entry.id   AF-A0A8I2Z3R4-F1
#
_cell.length_a   1.000
_cell.length_b   1.000
_cell.length_c   1.000
_cell.angle_alpha   90.00
_cell.angle_beta   90.00
_cell.angle_gamma   90.00
#
_symmetry.space_group_name_H-M   'P 1'
#
loop_
_entity.id
_entity.type
_entity.pdbx_description
1 polymer ?
#
loop_
_entity_poly.entity_id
_entity_poly.type
_entity_poly.pdbx_seq_one_letter_code
_entity_poly.pdbx_strand_id
1 'polypeptide(L)'
;MSVPSKGGDASPAKKRDNLKDIADATLQAIEAGYIRLADSHLDLAAKVRFSNHNTRYYPPEDHSLSRWALDVPKSPPTKTEISILEISTLDGARLLYNSLSSSSSFGRIAVLNFASATRPGGGFLSGAQAQEESIARSSTLFPSLMTDTAQQFYRLHLRDRQGGFYHHAMIHSPSVVVFRNDAGEWVTPFEVDIHTSTAVNAGDVRNKSGRNADAKSRA
;
A
#
# COMPACT_ATOMS: atom_id res chain seq x y z
N MET A 1 -12.30 40.17 -24.78
CA MET A 1 -12.56 39.03 -23.87
C MET A 1 -11.31 38.18 -23.85
N SER A 2 -10.53 38.27 -22.77
CA SER A 2 -9.29 37.49 -22.62
C SER A 2 -9.63 36.07 -22.21
N VAL A 3 -9.16 35.11 -23.00
CA VAL A 3 -9.26 33.67 -22.70
C VAL A 3 -8.35 33.39 -21.50
N PRO A 4 -8.81 32.71 -20.44
CA PRO A 4 -7.94 32.38 -19.32
C PRO A 4 -6.89 31.36 -19.76
N SER A 5 -5.63 31.69 -19.48
CA SER A 5 -4.46 30.84 -19.63
C SER A 5 -4.68 29.50 -18.92
N LYS A 6 -4.69 28.39 -19.67
CA LYS A 6 -4.58 27.04 -19.13
C LYS A 6 -3.31 26.96 -18.27
N GLY A 7 -3.46 26.71 -16.98
CA GLY A 7 -2.33 26.44 -16.08
C GLY A 7 -1.47 25.33 -16.68
N GLY A 8 -0.19 25.64 -16.91
CA GLY A 8 0.75 24.69 -17.51
C GLY A 8 0.97 23.50 -16.59
N ASP A 9 0.69 22.29 -17.08
CA ASP A 9 0.92 21.06 -16.35
C ASP A 9 2.41 20.95 -15.98
N ALA A 10 2.71 20.62 -14.72
CA ALA A 10 4.08 20.60 -14.22
C ALA A 10 4.92 19.56 -14.98
N SER A 11 6.15 19.92 -15.35
CA SER A 11 7.07 18.99 -16.02
C SER A 11 7.26 17.70 -15.20
N PRO A 12 7.49 16.54 -15.84
CA PRO A 12 7.69 15.27 -15.13
C PRO A 12 8.76 15.31 -14.03
N ALA A 13 9.85 16.07 -14.25
CA ALA A 13 10.89 16.26 -13.24
C ALA A 13 10.36 16.98 -11.99
N LYS A 14 9.68 18.12 -12.16
CA LYS A 14 9.02 18.85 -11.06
C LYS A 14 8.00 17.99 -10.31
N LYS A 15 7.19 17.19 -11.02
CA LYS A 15 6.25 16.24 -10.38
C LYS A 15 6.99 15.23 -9.52
N ARG A 16 8.07 14.63 -10.04
CA ARG A 16 8.88 13.67 -9.30
C ARG A 16 9.53 14.28 -8.06
N ASP A 17 10.07 15.49 -8.17
CA ASP A 17 10.70 16.16 -7.03
C ASP A 17 9.66 16.52 -5.96
N ASN A 18 8.48 17.01 -6.35
CA ASN A 18 7.37 17.21 -5.41
C ASN A 18 6.96 15.91 -4.68
N LEU A 19 6.96 14.77 -5.36
CA LEU A 19 6.68 13.47 -4.72
C LEU A 19 7.75 13.06 -3.70
N LYS A 20 9.01 13.46 -3.91
CA LYS A 20 10.08 13.24 -2.90
C LYS A 20 9.87 14.16 -1.70
N ASP A 21 9.55 15.42 -1.94
CA ASP A 21 9.28 16.38 -0.86
C ASP A 21 8.12 15.90 0.03
N ILE A 22 7.06 15.35 -0.58
CA ILE A 22 5.95 14.72 0.16
C ILE A 22 6.43 13.50 0.96
N ALA A 23 7.27 12.64 0.37
CA ALA A 23 7.82 11.46 1.05
C ALA A 23 8.66 11.86 2.28
N ASP A 24 9.55 12.83 2.12
CA ASP A 24 10.41 13.33 3.18
C ASP A 24 9.60 13.98 4.30
N ALA A 25 8.64 14.84 3.96
CA ALA A 25 7.76 15.47 4.95
C ALA A 25 6.89 14.44 5.70
N THR A 26 6.49 13.35 5.03
CA THR A 26 5.79 12.23 5.67
C THR A 26 6.68 11.50 6.67
N LEU A 27 7.92 11.18 6.30
CA LEU A 27 8.86 10.52 7.20
C LEU A 27 9.22 11.40 8.40
N GLN A 28 9.41 12.70 8.17
CA GLN A 28 9.65 13.66 9.25
C GLN A 28 8.48 13.70 10.27
N ALA A 29 7.24 13.65 9.81
CA ALA A 29 6.08 13.61 10.72
C ALA A 29 5.98 12.28 11.50
N ILE A 30 6.32 11.17 10.86
CA ILE A 30 6.39 9.85 11.52
C ILE A 30 7.50 9.85 12.59
N GLU A 31 8.68 10.39 12.27
CA GLU A 31 9.82 10.49 13.18
C GLU A 31 9.55 11.44 14.35
N ALA A 32 8.91 12.59 14.09
CA ALA A 32 8.44 13.51 15.12
C ALA A 32 7.38 12.87 16.04
N GLY A 33 6.72 11.81 15.58
CA GLY A 33 5.75 11.06 16.36
C GLY A 33 4.37 11.70 16.44
N TYR A 34 4.11 12.74 15.65
CA TYR A 34 2.81 13.40 15.62
C TYR A 34 2.55 14.19 14.33
N ILE A 35 1.27 14.49 14.09
CA ILE A 35 0.83 15.47 13.09
C ILE A 35 -0.04 16.55 13.75
N ARG A 36 0.15 17.79 13.31
CA ARG A 36 -0.66 18.94 13.72
C ARG A 36 -1.71 19.22 12.66
N LEU A 37 -2.96 19.22 13.08
CA LEU A 37 -4.12 19.64 12.29
C LEU A 37 -4.68 20.91 12.92
N ALA A 38 -5.51 21.66 12.20
CA ALA A 38 -6.04 22.95 12.64
C ALA A 38 -6.61 22.90 14.07
N ASP A 39 -7.35 21.84 14.41
CA ASP A 39 -8.06 21.71 15.68
C ASP A 39 -7.60 20.51 16.54
N SER A 40 -6.53 19.80 16.15
CA SER A 40 -6.07 18.62 16.90
C SER A 40 -4.61 18.25 16.68
N HIS A 41 -4.09 17.46 17.62
CA HIS A 41 -2.80 16.80 17.52
C HIS A 41 -3.03 15.30 17.58
N LEU A 42 -2.57 14.57 16.55
CA LEU A 42 -2.61 13.11 16.56
C LEU A 42 -1.24 12.55 16.93
N ASP A 43 -1.18 11.79 18.02
CA ASP A 43 0.00 10.98 18.39
C ASP A 43 0.16 9.84 17.38
N LEU A 44 1.11 9.99 16.47
CA LEU A 44 1.50 8.96 15.53
C LEU A 44 2.41 7.92 16.18
N ALA A 45 3.22 8.29 17.16
CA ALA A 45 4.19 7.39 17.76
C ALA A 45 3.51 6.18 18.42
N ALA A 46 2.41 6.40 19.14
CA ALA A 46 1.62 5.31 19.73
C ALA A 46 1.02 4.39 18.66
N LYS A 47 0.47 4.98 17.58
CA LYS A 47 -0.14 4.24 16.46
C LYS A 47 0.90 3.44 15.67
N VAL A 48 2.05 4.03 15.37
CA VAL A 48 3.18 3.37 14.69
C VAL A 48 3.72 2.23 15.54
N ARG A 49 3.93 2.43 16.86
CA ARG A 49 4.36 1.34 17.75
C ARG A 49 3.36 0.19 17.75
N PHE A 50 2.06 0.49 17.84
CA PHE A 50 1.02 -0.52 17.80
C PHE A 50 1.03 -1.29 16.47
N SER A 51 1.06 -0.58 15.33
CA SER A 51 1.09 -1.19 14.00
C SER A 51 2.33 -2.08 13.83
N ASN A 52 3.52 -1.58 14.16
CA ASN A 52 4.78 -2.32 14.05
C ASN A 52 4.78 -3.57 14.93
N HIS A 53 4.33 -3.46 16.18
CA HIS A 53 4.26 -4.60 17.10
C HIS A 53 3.28 -5.69 16.62
N ASN A 54 2.17 -5.28 16.00
CA ASN A 54 1.13 -6.20 15.53
C ASN A 54 1.24 -6.55 14.05
N THR A 55 2.31 -6.12 13.38
CA THR A 55 2.59 -6.48 11.98
C THR A 55 2.85 -7.99 11.92
N ARG A 56 2.17 -8.67 10.99
CA ARG A 56 2.29 -10.12 10.81
C ARG A 56 2.80 -10.44 9.42
N TYR A 57 3.71 -11.40 9.38
CA TYR A 57 4.18 -12.02 8.15
C TYR A 57 3.53 -13.39 8.01
N TYR A 58 2.95 -13.63 6.84
CA TYR A 58 2.40 -14.92 6.46
C TYR A 58 3.30 -15.54 5.39
N PRO A 59 4.05 -16.61 5.70
CA PRO A 59 4.89 -17.29 4.72
C PRO A 59 4.04 -18.01 3.66
N PRO A 60 4.65 -18.47 2.55
CA PRO A 60 3.93 -19.22 1.52
C PRO A 60 3.27 -20.48 2.10
N GLU A 61 4.00 -21.20 2.95
CA GLU A 61 3.53 -22.45 3.57
C GLU A 61 2.46 -22.25 4.67
N ASP A 62 1.96 -21.03 4.87
CA ASP A 62 0.99 -20.74 5.93
C ASP A 62 -0.33 -21.50 5.69
N HIS A 63 -0.63 -22.42 6.60
CA HIS A 63 -1.82 -23.26 6.51
C HIS A 63 -3.14 -22.49 6.67
N SER A 64 -3.12 -21.35 7.39
CA SER A 64 -4.32 -20.51 7.55
C SER A 64 -4.69 -19.82 6.23
N LEU A 65 -3.68 -19.43 5.45
CA LEU A 65 -3.92 -18.86 4.12
C LEU A 65 -4.19 -19.93 3.09
N SER A 66 -3.42 -21.02 3.02
CA SER A 66 -3.63 -22.05 1.98
C SER A 66 -4.96 -22.78 2.10
N ARG A 67 -5.58 -22.80 3.29
CA ARG A 67 -6.89 -23.41 3.53
C ARG A 67 -8.05 -22.41 3.63
N TRP A 68 -7.81 -21.12 3.37
CA TRP A 68 -8.81 -20.07 3.53
C TRP A 68 -10.14 -20.36 2.81
N ALA A 69 -10.07 -20.95 1.61
CA ALA A 69 -11.25 -21.30 0.81
C ALA A 69 -12.08 -22.45 1.41
N LEU A 70 -11.50 -23.24 2.31
CA LEU A 70 -12.18 -24.33 3.02
C LEU A 70 -12.84 -23.84 4.31
N ASP A 71 -12.35 -22.73 4.88
CA ASP A 71 -12.87 -22.13 6.11
C ASP A 71 -13.93 -21.08 5.78
N VAL A 72 -15.12 -21.55 5.39
CA VAL A 72 -16.28 -20.68 5.16
C VAL A 72 -16.73 -20.08 6.50
N PRO A 73 -16.83 -18.74 6.62
CA PRO A 73 -17.34 -18.11 7.83
C PRO A 73 -18.71 -18.67 8.20
N LYS A 74 -18.88 -19.11 9.45
CA LYS A 74 -20.17 -19.60 9.97
C LYS A 74 -21.21 -18.48 10.18
N SER A 75 -20.80 -17.23 9.94
CA SER A 75 -21.65 -16.06 10.06
C SER A 75 -22.74 -16.08 8.97
N PRO A 76 -23.96 -15.61 9.27
CA PRO A 76 -24.99 -15.48 8.25
C PRO A 76 -24.48 -14.54 7.13
N PRO A 77 -24.73 -14.88 5.87
CA PRO A 77 -24.30 -14.05 4.75
C PRO A 77 -24.93 -12.67 4.88
N THR A 78 -24.09 -11.63 4.91
CA THR A 78 -24.53 -10.25 4.81
C THR A 78 -24.62 -9.86 3.33
N LYS A 79 -25.50 -8.91 3.01
CA LYS A 79 -25.55 -8.34 1.66
C LYS A 79 -24.22 -7.64 1.39
N THR A 80 -23.46 -8.14 0.41
CA THR A 80 -22.21 -7.51 -0.04
C THR A 80 -22.55 -6.47 -1.10
N GLU A 81 -22.07 -5.25 -0.91
CA GLU A 81 -22.19 -4.18 -1.89
C GLU A 81 -20.87 -3.99 -2.62
N ILE A 82 -20.93 -4.01 -3.95
CA ILE A 82 -19.76 -3.92 -4.83
C ILE A 82 -19.88 -2.65 -5.64
N SER A 83 -18.86 -1.80 -5.57
CA SER A 83 -18.75 -0.57 -6.34
C SER A 83 -17.45 -0.55 -7.12
N ILE A 84 -17.50 -0.05 -8.36
CA ILE A 84 -16.35 0.14 -9.23
C ILE A 84 -16.26 1.63 -9.54
N LEU A 85 -15.18 2.27 -9.09
CA LEU A 85 -15.02 3.72 -9.12
C LEU A 85 -13.64 4.06 -9.70
N GLU A 86 -13.56 5.16 -10.45
CA GLU A 86 -12.31 5.71 -10.96
C GLU A 86 -11.70 6.68 -9.93
N ILE A 87 -11.23 6.14 -8.82
CA ILE A 87 -10.61 6.89 -7.71
C ILE A 87 -9.37 6.14 -7.22
N SER A 88 -8.48 6.83 -6.50
CA SER A 88 -7.34 6.17 -5.88
C SER A 88 -7.77 5.23 -4.75
N THR A 89 -6.88 4.32 -4.39
CA THR A 89 -7.11 3.39 -3.29
C THR A 89 -7.39 4.10 -1.96
N LEU A 90 -6.67 5.19 -1.68
CA LEU A 90 -6.82 5.93 -0.42
C LEU A 90 -8.08 6.81 -0.42
N ASP A 91 -8.47 7.36 -1.56
CA ASP A 91 -9.75 8.08 -1.69
C ASP A 91 -10.93 7.11 -1.56
N GLY A 92 -10.84 5.90 -2.12
CA GLY A 92 -11.84 4.86 -1.90
C GLY A 92 -11.96 4.45 -0.44
N ALA A 93 -10.83 4.26 0.25
CA ALA A 93 -10.83 3.98 1.69
C ALA A 93 -11.41 5.15 2.51
N ARG A 94 -11.11 6.39 2.14
CA ARG A 94 -11.66 7.59 2.79
C ARG A 94 -13.16 7.74 2.56
N LEU A 95 -13.64 7.45 1.35
CA LEU A 95 -15.06 7.44 1.02
C LEU A 95 -15.80 6.42 1.90
N LEU A 96 -15.28 5.19 2.00
CA LEU A 96 -15.84 4.16 2.88
C LEU A 96 -15.81 4.59 4.35
N TYR A 97 -14.71 5.18 4.81
CA TYR A 97 -14.58 5.68 6.18
C TYR A 97 -15.65 6.73 6.47
N ASN A 98 -15.76 7.76 5.64
CA ASN A 98 -16.74 8.84 5.83
C ASN A 98 -18.19 8.36 5.73
N SER A 99 -18.48 7.39 4.86
CA SER A 99 -19.83 6.85 4.70
C SER A 99 -20.26 5.95 5.86
N LEU A 100 -19.31 5.28 6.51
CA LEU A 100 -19.61 4.22 7.48
C LEU A 100 -19.19 4.55 8.92
N SER A 101 -18.38 5.59 9.16
CA SER A 101 -17.83 5.90 10.48
C SER A 101 -18.88 6.19 11.56
N SER A 102 -20.07 6.62 11.16
CA SER A 102 -21.20 6.85 12.08
C SER A 102 -22.11 5.63 12.26
N SER A 103 -21.84 4.52 11.57
CA SER A 103 -22.60 3.28 11.70
C SER A 103 -22.15 2.50 12.94
N SER A 104 -23.12 1.99 13.71
CA SER A 104 -22.87 1.11 14.87
C SER A 104 -22.26 -0.24 14.47
N SER A 105 -22.27 -0.60 13.18
CA SER A 105 -21.67 -1.81 12.61
C SER A 105 -20.34 -1.57 11.89
N PHE A 106 -19.74 -0.38 12.04
CA PHE A 106 -18.48 -0.06 11.37
C PHE A 106 -17.36 -1.01 11.79
N GLY A 107 -16.98 -1.89 10.88
CA GLY A 107 -15.81 -2.74 11.00
C GLY A 107 -14.53 -2.00 10.64
N ARG A 108 -13.44 -2.74 10.45
CA ARG A 108 -12.18 -2.19 9.93
C ARG A 108 -12.21 -2.12 8.41
N ILE A 109 -11.64 -1.06 7.85
CA ILE A 109 -11.37 -0.96 6.42
C ILE A 109 -10.03 -1.63 6.14
N ALA A 110 -10.02 -2.58 5.22
CA ALA A 110 -8.80 -3.22 4.74
C ALA A 110 -8.46 -2.74 3.33
N VAL A 111 -7.18 -2.46 3.09
CA VAL A 111 -6.64 -2.00 1.80
C VAL A 111 -5.60 -3.01 1.31
N LEU A 112 -5.67 -3.38 0.03
CA LEU A 112 -4.64 -4.17 -0.64
C LEU A 112 -3.55 -3.23 -1.21
N ASN A 113 -2.31 -3.41 -0.75
CA ASN A 113 -1.11 -2.78 -1.30
C ASN A 113 -0.50 -3.67 -2.40
N PHE A 114 -0.39 -3.13 -3.61
CA PHE A 114 0.21 -3.76 -4.79
C PHE A 114 1.74 -3.70 -4.70
N ALA A 115 2.27 -4.56 -3.85
CA ALA A 115 3.61 -4.41 -3.33
C ALA A 115 4.70 -4.71 -4.35
N SER A 116 5.80 -3.98 -4.26
CA SER A 116 7.08 -4.38 -4.81
C SER A 116 7.58 -5.60 -4.05
N ALA A 117 8.05 -6.61 -4.79
CA ALA A 117 8.62 -7.81 -4.17
C ALA A 117 9.95 -7.54 -3.46
N THR A 118 10.61 -6.42 -3.76
CA THR A 118 12.00 -6.20 -3.35
C THR A 118 12.29 -4.88 -2.69
N ARG A 119 11.34 -3.94 -2.67
CA ARG A 119 11.54 -2.61 -2.08
C ARG A 119 10.35 -2.25 -1.20
N PRO A 120 10.52 -2.15 0.12
CA PRO A 120 9.48 -1.64 1.00
C PRO A 120 8.99 -0.26 0.58
N GLY A 121 7.69 -0.12 0.30
CA GLY A 121 7.12 1.14 -0.21
C GLY A 121 7.54 1.47 -1.65
N GLY A 122 8.06 0.49 -2.39
CA GLY A 122 8.44 0.66 -3.79
C GLY A 122 9.55 1.69 -3.99
N GLY A 123 9.32 2.61 -4.92
CA GLY A 123 10.24 3.72 -5.23
C GLY A 123 9.84 5.06 -4.59
N PHE A 124 9.07 5.07 -3.50
CA PHE A 124 8.43 6.32 -3.02
C PHE A 124 9.42 7.43 -2.69
N LEU A 125 10.57 7.09 -2.07
CA LEU A 125 11.68 8.01 -1.78
C LEU A 125 12.35 8.59 -3.04
N SER A 126 12.24 7.91 -4.17
CA SER A 126 12.78 8.38 -5.46
C SER A 126 11.77 9.22 -6.26
N GLY A 127 10.58 9.46 -5.70
CA GLY A 127 9.48 10.14 -6.35
C GLY A 127 8.76 9.27 -7.39
N ALA A 128 8.87 7.94 -7.31
CA ALA A 128 8.13 7.05 -8.20
C ALA A 128 6.62 7.13 -7.91
N GLN A 129 5.81 6.93 -8.94
CA GLN A 129 4.37 7.02 -8.86
C GLN A 129 3.72 5.70 -9.26
N ALA A 130 3.33 4.92 -8.26
CA ALA A 130 2.34 3.87 -8.37
C ALA A 130 1.53 3.79 -7.05
N GLN A 131 0.67 2.79 -6.93
CA GLN A 131 -0.25 2.66 -5.81
C GLN A 131 0.50 2.46 -4.48
N GLU A 132 1.48 1.55 -4.43
CA GLU A 132 2.30 1.33 -3.23
C GLU A 132 3.00 2.62 -2.78
N GLU A 133 3.61 3.36 -3.71
CA GLU A 133 4.29 4.60 -3.38
C GLU A 133 3.33 5.69 -2.88
N SER A 134 2.10 5.73 -3.39
CA SER A 134 1.06 6.63 -2.88
C SER A 134 0.69 6.28 -1.45
N ILE A 135 0.47 4.99 -1.16
CA ILE A 135 0.17 4.51 0.19
C ILE A 135 1.33 4.84 1.16
N ALA A 136 2.58 4.58 0.75
CA ALA A 136 3.76 4.86 1.57
C ALA A 136 3.93 6.36 1.87
N ARG A 137 3.67 7.24 0.89
CA ARG A 137 3.74 8.70 1.08
C ARG A 137 2.62 9.28 1.92
N SER A 138 1.46 8.63 1.96
CA SER A 138 0.25 9.22 2.56
C SER A 138 -0.12 8.60 3.90
N SER A 139 0.70 7.70 4.43
CA SER A 139 0.38 6.92 5.63
C SER A 139 1.59 6.53 6.47
N THR A 140 1.31 5.84 7.58
CA THR A 140 2.31 5.20 8.46
C THR A 140 2.74 3.80 8.02
N LEU A 141 2.45 3.36 6.78
CA LEU A 141 2.76 1.99 6.33
C LEU A 141 4.27 1.69 6.33
N PHE A 142 5.11 2.63 5.92
CA PHE A 142 6.53 2.37 5.70
C PHE A 142 7.26 1.81 6.94
N PRO A 143 7.11 2.39 8.16
CA PRO A 143 7.62 1.77 9.39
C PRO A 143 7.23 0.31 9.61
N SER A 144 5.98 -0.07 9.30
CA SER A 144 5.51 -1.45 9.44
C SER A 144 6.23 -2.39 8.48
N LEU A 145 6.43 -1.96 7.23
CA LEU A 145 7.19 -2.72 6.23
C LEU A 145 8.68 -2.86 6.58
N MET A 146 9.21 -1.96 7.41
CA MET A 146 10.60 -1.99 7.87
C MET A 146 10.83 -2.85 9.12
N THR A 147 9.78 -3.39 9.74
CA THR A 147 9.92 -4.34 10.86
C THR A 147 10.64 -5.62 10.43
N ASP A 148 11.37 -6.26 11.34
CA ASP A 148 12.03 -7.56 11.07
C ASP A 148 11.05 -8.64 10.59
N THR A 149 9.82 -8.59 11.12
CA THR A 149 8.69 -9.44 10.70
C THR A 149 8.38 -9.24 9.22
N ALA A 150 8.10 -8.00 8.80
CA ALA A 150 7.81 -7.69 7.40
C ALA A 150 9.01 -7.93 6.47
N GLN A 151 10.24 -7.70 6.94
CA GLN A 151 11.47 -7.93 6.17
C GLN A 151 11.68 -9.39 5.76
N GLN A 152 10.99 -10.36 6.38
CA GLN A 152 10.98 -11.75 5.91
C GLN A 152 10.38 -11.88 4.49
N PHE A 153 9.33 -11.12 4.19
CA PHE A 153 8.72 -11.07 2.85
C PHE A 153 9.71 -10.62 1.78
N TYR A 154 10.43 -9.53 2.00
CA TYR A 154 11.38 -8.99 1.03
C TYR A 154 12.61 -9.89 0.88
N ARG A 155 13.12 -10.46 1.99
CA ARG A 155 14.24 -11.42 1.95
C ARG A 155 13.88 -12.68 1.16
N LEU A 156 12.68 -13.22 1.32
CA LEU A 156 12.18 -14.36 0.54
C LEU A 156 12.25 -14.07 -0.96
N HIS A 157 11.66 -12.97 -1.39
CA HIS A 157 11.58 -12.60 -2.81
C HIS A 157 12.92 -12.16 -3.42
N LEU A 158 13.81 -11.58 -2.62
CA LEU A 158 15.19 -11.28 -3.05
C LEU A 158 16.00 -12.55 -3.27
N ARG A 159 15.82 -13.56 -2.40
CA ARG A 159 16.47 -14.87 -2.53
C ARG A 159 15.93 -15.65 -3.72
N ASP A 160 14.62 -15.62 -3.91
CA ASP A 160 13.96 -16.35 -4.98
C ASP A 160 12.74 -15.59 -5.52
N ARG A 161 12.88 -15.14 -6.77
CA ARG A 161 11.84 -14.40 -7.48
C ARG A 161 10.85 -15.31 -8.21
N GLN A 162 11.06 -16.62 -8.21
CA GLN A 162 10.25 -17.61 -8.94
C GLN A 162 10.00 -17.19 -10.40
N GLY A 163 11.06 -16.79 -11.10
CA GLY A 163 10.94 -16.37 -12.50
C GLY A 163 10.13 -15.08 -12.74
N GLY A 164 9.66 -14.37 -11.71
CA GLY A 164 8.72 -13.25 -11.81
C GLY A 164 7.31 -13.60 -11.34
N PHE A 165 7.04 -14.86 -10.98
CA PHE A 165 5.78 -15.25 -10.33
C PHE A 165 5.72 -14.81 -8.87
N TYR A 166 6.89 -14.67 -8.22
CA TYR A 166 7.01 -14.42 -6.79
C TYR A 166 6.34 -15.51 -5.94
N HIS A 167 6.33 -15.32 -4.63
CA HIS A 167 5.73 -16.24 -3.67
C HIS A 167 4.40 -15.65 -3.17
N HIS A 168 3.49 -16.50 -2.72
CA HIS A 168 2.19 -16.10 -2.15
C HIS A 168 2.29 -15.70 -0.66
N ALA A 169 3.47 -15.21 -0.26
CA ALA A 169 3.65 -14.65 1.07
C ALA A 169 2.91 -13.31 1.17
N MET A 170 2.51 -12.91 2.38
CA MET A 170 1.82 -11.64 2.62
C MET A 170 2.28 -10.99 3.91
N ILE A 171 2.08 -9.67 4.01
CA ILE A 171 2.21 -8.92 5.26
C ILE A 171 0.86 -8.32 5.61
N HIS A 172 0.46 -8.40 6.88
CA HIS A 172 -0.66 -7.66 7.44
C HIS A 172 -0.14 -6.58 8.38
N SER A 173 -0.51 -5.33 8.09
CA SER A 173 -0.11 -4.13 8.83
C SER A 173 -1.37 -3.49 9.43
N PRO A 174 -1.68 -3.70 10.72
CA PRO A 174 -2.92 -3.19 11.30
C PRO A 174 -2.83 -1.72 11.68
N SER A 175 -3.97 -1.03 11.72
CA SER A 175 -4.09 0.36 12.23
C SER A 175 -3.09 1.33 11.59
N VAL A 176 -2.86 1.19 10.30
CA VAL A 176 -2.09 2.17 9.53
C VAL A 176 -2.90 3.45 9.42
N VAL A 177 -2.35 4.54 9.93
CA VAL A 177 -2.94 5.87 9.84
C VAL A 177 -2.66 6.48 8.48
N VAL A 178 -3.71 6.87 7.75
CA VAL A 178 -3.66 7.64 6.49
C VAL A 178 -3.97 9.09 6.79
N PHE A 179 -3.10 10.01 6.38
CA PHE A 179 -3.17 11.43 6.76
C PHE A 179 -2.86 12.41 5.61
N ARG A 180 -2.69 11.91 4.38
CA ARG A 180 -2.65 12.75 3.16
C ARG A 180 -3.71 12.35 2.14
N ASN A 181 -4.04 13.28 1.24
CA ASN A 181 -4.80 13.02 0.02
C ASN A 181 -3.85 12.83 -1.20
N ASP A 182 -4.41 12.61 -2.38
CA ASP A 182 -3.64 12.40 -3.62
C ASP A 182 -2.84 13.63 -4.08
N ALA A 183 -3.23 14.84 -3.66
CA ALA A 183 -2.46 16.06 -3.89
C ALA A 183 -1.25 16.17 -2.92
N GLY A 184 -1.14 15.27 -1.95
CA GLY A 184 -0.10 15.29 -0.92
C GLY A 184 -0.42 16.25 0.22
N GLU A 185 -1.63 16.79 0.31
CA GLU A 185 -2.03 17.71 1.37
C GLU A 185 -2.38 16.95 2.64
N TRP A 186 -2.11 17.56 3.80
CA TRP A 186 -2.53 17.02 5.09
C TRP A 186 -4.06 17.07 5.22
N VAL A 187 -4.65 15.97 5.67
CA VAL A 187 -6.12 15.83 5.81
C VAL A 187 -6.46 15.10 7.10
N THR A 188 -7.74 15.15 7.49
CA THR A 188 -8.23 14.42 8.66
C THR A 188 -7.82 12.94 8.60
N PRO A 189 -7.07 12.45 9.59
CA PRO A 189 -6.54 11.10 9.59
C PRO A 189 -7.62 10.06 9.82
N PHE A 190 -7.42 8.88 9.24
CA PHE A 190 -8.24 7.71 9.51
C PHE A 190 -7.37 6.44 9.47
N GLU A 191 -7.85 5.37 10.08
CA GLU A 191 -7.13 4.10 10.16
C GLU A 191 -7.64 3.09 9.14
N VAL A 192 -6.69 2.35 8.56
CA VAL A 192 -6.94 1.19 7.71
C VAL A 192 -6.00 0.05 8.12
N ASP A 193 -6.44 -1.19 7.90
CA ASP A 193 -5.54 -2.34 7.88
C ASP A 193 -4.98 -2.48 6.45
N ILE A 194 -3.69 -2.77 6.30
CA ILE A 194 -3.05 -2.94 4.99
C ILE A 194 -2.55 -4.36 4.81
N HIS A 195 -3.03 -5.01 3.76
CA HIS A 195 -2.50 -6.28 3.27
C HIS A 195 -1.53 -6.02 2.13
N THR A 196 -0.27 -6.37 2.31
CA THR A 196 0.80 -6.20 1.31
C THR A 196 1.06 -7.56 0.66
N SER A 197 0.87 -7.61 -0.65
CA SER A 197 1.07 -8.80 -1.47
C SER A 197 1.59 -8.42 -2.85
N THR A 198 2.47 -9.24 -3.40
CA THR A 198 3.05 -9.02 -4.74
C THR A 198 2.22 -9.67 -5.82
N ALA A 199 1.88 -8.90 -6.86
CA ALA A 199 1.35 -9.47 -8.09
C ALA A 199 2.48 -10.12 -8.92
N VAL A 200 2.10 -11.08 -9.78
CA VAL A 200 3.00 -11.65 -10.79
C VAL A 200 3.55 -10.55 -11.69
N ASN A 201 4.86 -10.50 -11.87
CA ASN A 201 5.48 -9.68 -12.90
C ASN A 201 5.34 -10.35 -14.27
N ALA A 202 4.19 -10.13 -14.91
CA ALA A 202 3.88 -10.72 -16.22
C ALA A 202 4.90 -10.31 -17.31
N GLY A 203 5.54 -9.14 -17.19
CA GLY A 203 6.61 -8.72 -18.09
C GLY A 203 7.84 -9.63 -17.99
N ASP A 204 8.32 -9.85 -16.77
CA ASP A 204 9.46 -10.75 -16.52
C ASP A 204 9.16 -12.19 -16.98
N VAL A 205 7.94 -12.68 -16.68
CA VAL A 205 7.51 -14.03 -17.05
C VAL A 205 7.50 -14.21 -18.57
N ARG A 206 6.87 -13.28 -19.32
CA ARG A 206 6.82 -13.36 -20.79
C ARG A 206 8.21 -13.30 -21.43
N ASN A 207 9.06 -12.41 -20.94
CA ASN A 207 10.42 -12.24 -21.48
C ASN A 207 11.28 -13.51 -21.30
N LYS A 208 11.11 -14.23 -20.19
CA LYS A 208 11.82 -15.50 -19.94
C LYS A 208 11.25 -16.65 -20.76
N SER A 209 9.93 -16.73 -20.88
CA SER A 209 9.28 -17.75 -21.73
C SER A 209 9.65 -17.60 -23.21
N GLY A 210 9.72 -16.36 -23.72
CA GLY A 210 10.15 -16.09 -25.10
C GLY A 210 11.61 -16.51 -25.36
N ARG A 211 12.53 -16.18 -24.44
CA ARG A 211 13.94 -16.60 -24.55
C ARG A 211 14.13 -18.12 -24.51
N ASN A 212 13.32 -18.84 -23.72
CA ASN A 212 13.36 -20.31 -23.68
C ASN A 212 12.78 -20.97 -24.93
N ALA A 213 11.83 -20.32 -25.62
CA ALA A 213 11.30 -20.79 -26.90
C ALA A 213 12.33 -20.62 -28.03
N ASP A 214 13.04 -19.48 -28.07
CA ASP A 214 14.10 -19.22 -29.06
C ASP A 214 15.35 -20.07 -28.86
N ALA A 215 15.65 -20.47 -27.62
CA ALA A 215 16.76 -21.39 -27.33
C ALA A 215 16.46 -22.83 -27.77
N LYS A 216 15.18 -23.25 -27.75
CA LYS A 216 14.75 -24.58 -28.22
C LYS A 216 14.59 -24.68 -29.74
N SER A 217 14.44 -23.56 -30.45
CA SER A 217 14.34 -23.56 -31.92
C SER A 217 15.69 -23.50 -32.63
N ARG A 218 16.79 -23.32 -31.88
CA ARG A 218 18.17 -23.23 -32.38
C ARG A 218 19.04 -24.44 -32.02
N ALA A 219 18.47 -25.46 -31.38
CA ALA A 219 19.10 -26.74 -31.07
C ALA A 219 18.47 -27.83 -31.95
#